data_AF-A0A1C5BD64-F1
#
_entry.id   AF-A0A1C5BD64-F1
#
_cell.length_a   1.000
_cell.length_b   1.000
_cell.length_c   1.000
_cell.angle_alpha   90.00
_cell.angle_beta   90.00
_cell.angle_gamma   90.00
#
_symmetry.space_group_name_H-M   'P 1'
#
loop_
_entity.id
_entity.type
_entity.pdbx_description
1 polymer ?
#
loop_
_entity_poly.entity_id
_entity_poly.type
_entity_poly.pdbx_seq_one_letter_code
_entity_poly.pdbx_strand_id
1 'polypeptide(L)'
;MVDPMSAPATPRTTPPAKPSTPVPSAGTTTPAPISAPAARRSLDWRIRFGALSLIWGFSFLLIKVGTEGYAPFQVTLGRLLSGTAVLAVAMAVRRERLPRGARTWGHLAVAAFFLNALPFSLFSYAELSIPSTLAGICNATSPLWGMALSLVALSEDRPTRRRVAGLGLGFLGVLTVLGTWQGFSGLDFSGTAMALLASLSYPVGWIYVRRTLAGSSSSTLALTGSQLFLGTVQIALVTPLFTSAPDGFPLLPTLAVVALGALGTGLAVLMQYGLVAEVGPTTAQMVTYFIPVIATAAGVVVLGEQLSWNTPVGALVVLAGAALTQSRARSGKARTETQP
;
A
#
# COMPACT_ATOMS: atom_id res chain seq x y z
N MET A 1 -80.06 -38.45 -17.32
CA MET A 1 -81.32 -38.38 -16.56
C MET A 1 -80.98 -37.64 -15.27
N VAL A 2 -80.73 -36.33 -15.39
CA VAL A 2 -81.64 -35.21 -15.07
C VAL A 2 -82.13 -35.29 -13.62
N ASP A 3 -81.60 -34.43 -12.77
CA ASP A 3 -82.38 -33.85 -11.67
C ASP A 3 -82.00 -32.36 -11.51
N PRO A 4 -82.96 -31.42 -11.41
CA PRO A 4 -82.72 -30.00 -11.61
C PRO A 4 -82.73 -29.14 -10.34
N MET A 5 -82.00 -28.03 -10.44
CA MET A 5 -82.18 -26.70 -9.83
C MET A 5 -83.22 -26.53 -8.70
N SER A 6 -82.73 -26.12 -7.53
CA SER A 6 -83.51 -25.38 -6.52
C SER A 6 -83.10 -23.90 -6.50
N ALA A 7 -84.11 -23.03 -6.40
CA ALA A 7 -84.07 -21.58 -6.52
C ALA A 7 -83.40 -20.84 -5.31
N PRO A 8 -82.98 -19.57 -5.46
CA PRO A 8 -82.29 -18.82 -4.41
C PRO A 8 -83.23 -18.11 -3.43
N ALA A 9 -82.84 -18.11 -2.16
CA ALA A 9 -83.53 -17.43 -1.05
C ALA A 9 -83.19 -15.93 -0.95
N THR A 10 -84.17 -15.15 -0.50
CA THR A 10 -84.12 -13.70 -0.27
C THR A 10 -83.22 -13.29 0.91
N PRO A 11 -82.53 -12.13 0.89
CA PRO A 11 -81.67 -11.70 1.98
C PRO A 11 -82.46 -11.00 3.11
N ARG A 12 -82.18 -11.38 4.36
CA ARG A 12 -82.65 -10.72 5.58
C ARG A 12 -81.76 -9.53 5.93
N THR A 13 -82.38 -8.38 6.19
CA THR A 13 -81.75 -7.15 6.66
C THR A 13 -81.37 -7.24 8.14
N THR A 14 -80.15 -6.82 8.47
CA THR A 14 -79.57 -6.78 9.83
C THR A 14 -79.80 -5.40 10.46
N PRO A 15 -80.06 -5.27 11.78
CA PRO A 15 -80.23 -3.97 12.43
C PRO A 15 -78.89 -3.28 12.75
N PRO A 16 -78.87 -1.93 12.90
CA PRO A 16 -77.64 -1.15 12.98
C PRO A 16 -76.92 -1.26 14.33
N ALA A 17 -75.58 -1.25 14.28
CA ALA A 17 -74.67 -1.32 15.42
C ALA A 17 -74.53 0.03 16.16
N LYS A 18 -74.38 -0.03 17.48
CA LYS A 18 -74.18 1.11 18.39
C LYS A 18 -72.82 1.81 18.18
N PRO A 19 -72.70 3.12 18.50
CA PRO A 19 -71.44 3.87 18.35
C PRO A 19 -70.42 3.47 19.43
N SER A 20 -69.18 3.22 19.02
CA SER A 20 -68.03 2.96 19.90
C SER A 20 -67.43 4.28 20.42
N THR A 21 -67.13 4.32 21.70
CA THR A 21 -66.38 5.40 22.37
C THR A 21 -64.92 5.43 21.92
N PRO A 22 -64.28 6.62 21.79
CA PRO A 22 -62.88 6.70 21.39
C PRO A 22 -61.93 6.31 22.53
N VAL A 23 -60.95 5.47 22.21
CA VAL A 23 -59.81 5.11 23.08
C VAL A 23 -58.83 6.30 23.13
N PRO A 24 -58.24 6.65 24.29
CA PRO A 24 -57.28 7.75 24.37
C PRO A 24 -55.97 7.38 23.65
N SER A 25 -55.54 8.23 22.72
CA SER A 25 -54.26 8.12 22.01
C SER A 25 -53.09 8.20 22.99
N ALA A 26 -52.31 7.12 23.09
CA ALA A 26 -51.03 7.10 23.79
C ALA A 26 -50.07 8.11 23.15
N GLY A 27 -49.59 9.06 23.94
CA GLY A 27 -48.62 10.06 23.52
C GLY A 27 -47.34 9.42 23.02
N THR A 28 -46.98 9.71 21.77
CA THR A 28 -45.69 9.39 21.17
C THR A 28 -44.62 10.25 21.87
N THR A 29 -43.96 9.71 22.89
CA THR A 29 -42.70 10.27 23.37
C THR A 29 -41.62 10.02 22.33
N THR A 30 -41.28 11.06 21.56
CA THR A 30 -40.12 11.09 20.67
C THR A 30 -38.86 10.71 21.46
N PRO A 31 -38.12 9.66 21.08
CA PRO A 31 -36.86 9.35 21.74
C PRO A 31 -35.88 10.50 21.51
N ALA A 32 -35.31 11.04 22.59
CA ALA A 32 -34.27 12.05 22.50
C ALA A 32 -33.08 11.51 21.65
N PRO A 33 -32.49 12.31 20.77
CA PRO A 33 -31.36 11.86 19.96
C PRO A 33 -30.19 11.50 20.89
N ILE A 34 -29.78 10.23 20.85
CA ILE A 34 -28.57 9.75 21.52
C ILE A 34 -27.42 10.57 20.96
N SER A 35 -26.84 11.43 21.80
CA SER A 35 -25.64 12.19 21.48
C SER A 35 -24.54 11.24 21.00
N ALA A 36 -24.15 11.38 19.74
CA ALA A 36 -23.06 10.60 19.15
C ALA A 36 -21.80 10.72 20.04
N PRO A 37 -21.04 9.63 20.24
CA PRO A 37 -19.81 9.68 21.02
C PRO A 37 -18.89 10.76 20.42
N ALA A 38 -18.40 11.65 21.30
CA ALA A 38 -17.52 12.75 20.95
C ALA A 38 -16.50 12.32 19.91
N ALA A 39 -16.51 12.98 18.75
CA ALA A 39 -15.55 12.75 17.68
C ALA A 39 -14.15 12.84 18.30
N ARG A 40 -13.47 11.70 18.44
CA ARG A 40 -12.05 11.69 18.80
C ARG A 40 -11.40 12.65 17.81
N ARG A 41 -10.70 13.69 18.29
CA ARG A 41 -9.92 14.59 17.44
C ARG A 41 -9.03 13.71 16.55
N SER A 42 -9.47 13.43 15.33
CA SER A 42 -8.64 12.77 14.36
C SER A 42 -7.53 13.77 14.08
N LEU A 43 -6.28 13.37 14.34
CA LEU A 43 -5.14 14.09 13.78
C LEU A 43 -5.47 14.41 12.31
N ASP A 44 -5.30 15.67 11.92
CA ASP A 44 -5.55 16.11 10.55
C ASP A 44 -4.84 15.15 9.58
N TRP A 45 -5.57 14.66 8.58
CA TRP A 45 -5.05 13.75 7.57
C TRP A 45 -3.77 14.30 6.92
N ARG A 46 -3.60 15.63 6.86
CA ARG A 46 -2.39 16.29 6.38
C ARG A 46 -1.16 16.00 7.24
N ILE A 47 -1.33 15.99 8.57
CA ILE A 47 -0.24 15.66 9.50
C ILE A 47 0.13 14.18 9.34
N ARG A 48 -0.88 13.30 9.22
CA ARG A 48 -0.63 11.86 8.98
C ARG A 48 0.04 11.62 7.63
N PHE A 49 -0.36 12.35 6.60
CA PHE A 49 0.26 12.33 5.28
C PHE A 49 1.74 12.72 5.38
N GLY A 50 2.04 13.88 5.99
CA GLY A 50 3.41 14.35 6.15
C GLY A 50 4.28 13.40 6.97
N ALA A 51 3.75 12.88 8.08
CA ALA A 51 4.44 11.89 8.90
C ALA A 51 4.70 10.58 8.12
N LEU A 52 3.73 10.10 7.34
CA LEU A 52 3.91 8.90 6.52
C LEU A 52 4.96 9.11 5.42
N SER A 53 4.95 10.27 4.77
CA SER A 53 5.99 10.66 3.80
C SER A 53 7.39 10.66 4.42
N LEU A 54 7.53 11.22 5.62
CA LEU A 54 8.79 11.21 6.35
C LEU A 54 9.21 9.78 6.71
N ILE A 55 8.33 9.00 7.31
CA ILE A 55 8.61 7.62 7.75
C ILE A 55 9.13 6.75 6.59
N TRP A 56 8.47 6.80 5.42
CA TRP A 56 8.93 6.06 4.25
C TRP A 56 10.16 6.65 3.58
N GLY A 57 10.31 7.98 3.58
CA GLY A 57 11.51 8.65 3.07
C GLY A 57 12.77 8.27 3.86
N PHE A 58 12.68 8.24 5.19
CA PHE A 58 13.78 7.84 6.08
C PHE A 58 14.09 6.34 6.03
N SER A 59 13.26 5.51 5.38
CA SER A 59 13.46 4.06 5.39
C SER A 59 14.81 3.65 4.77
N PHE A 60 15.25 4.28 3.69
CA PHE A 60 16.56 3.99 3.07
C PHE A 60 17.72 4.40 3.98
N LEU A 61 17.63 5.56 4.65
CA LEU A 61 18.62 5.94 5.66
C LEU A 61 18.72 4.90 6.78
N LEU A 62 17.57 4.42 7.29
CA LEU A 62 17.56 3.43 8.36
C LEU A 62 18.07 2.05 7.90
N ILE A 63 17.87 1.69 6.63
CA ILE A 63 18.47 0.49 6.03
C ILE A 63 20.00 0.65 6.05
N LYS A 64 20.52 1.76 5.53
CA LYS A 64 21.96 2.05 5.51
C LYS A 64 22.61 1.95 6.89
N VAL A 65 22.03 2.62 7.88
CA VAL A 65 22.50 2.55 9.29
C VAL A 65 22.37 1.13 9.85
N GLY A 66 21.33 0.39 9.47
CA GLY A 66 21.16 -1.02 9.84
C GLY A 66 22.27 -1.91 9.28
N THR A 67 22.67 -1.69 8.02
CA THR A 67 23.71 -2.47 7.34
C THR A 67 25.12 -2.23 7.86
N GLU A 68 25.33 -1.20 8.69
CA GLU A 68 26.62 -0.98 9.39
C GLU A 68 26.86 -2.02 10.50
N GLY A 69 25.78 -2.57 11.09
CA GLY A 69 25.87 -3.52 12.21
C GLY A 69 25.34 -4.92 11.90
N TYR A 70 24.63 -5.11 10.79
CA TYR A 70 23.94 -6.35 10.48
C TYR A 70 24.07 -6.71 9.00
N ALA A 71 24.07 -8.01 8.70
CA ALA A 71 23.99 -8.47 7.32
C ALA A 71 22.63 -8.08 6.68
N PRO A 72 22.55 -7.94 5.35
CA PRO A 72 21.32 -7.51 4.67
C PRO A 72 20.07 -8.33 5.00
N PHE A 73 20.19 -9.67 5.09
CA PHE A 73 19.07 -10.52 5.47
C PHE A 73 18.67 -10.34 6.94
N GLN A 74 19.60 -10.04 7.84
CA GLN A 74 19.31 -9.74 9.24
C GLN A 74 18.59 -8.40 9.38
N VAL A 75 18.98 -7.37 8.62
CA VAL A 75 18.27 -6.08 8.54
C VAL A 75 16.84 -6.30 8.06
N THR A 76 16.67 -7.09 7.01
CA THR A 76 15.35 -7.43 6.47
C THR A 76 14.51 -8.22 7.47
N LEU A 77 15.10 -9.20 8.15
CA LEU A 77 14.44 -9.99 9.17
C LEU A 77 13.97 -9.11 10.33
N GLY A 78 14.83 -8.23 10.84
CA GLY A 78 14.49 -7.32 11.93
C GLY A 78 13.38 -6.34 11.54
N ARG A 79 13.41 -5.80 10.31
CA ARG A 79 12.33 -4.97 9.75
C ARG A 79 11.00 -5.73 9.71
N LEU A 80 11.00 -6.94 9.17
CA LEU A 80 9.78 -7.75 9.02
C LEU A 80 9.24 -8.22 10.36
N LEU A 81 10.12 -8.63 11.27
CA LEU A 81 9.75 -9.09 12.60
C LEU A 81 9.11 -7.98 13.43
N SER A 82 9.75 -6.80 13.50
CA SER A 82 9.21 -5.66 14.25
C SER A 82 7.93 -5.10 13.62
N GLY A 83 7.85 -5.03 12.29
CA GLY A 83 6.61 -4.67 11.59
C GLY A 83 5.47 -5.67 11.83
N THR A 84 5.77 -6.96 11.79
CA THR A 84 4.81 -8.04 12.07
C THR A 84 4.33 -7.97 13.51
N ALA A 85 5.20 -7.70 14.47
CA ALA A 85 4.81 -7.54 15.87
C ALA A 85 3.80 -6.40 16.05
N VAL A 86 4.04 -5.24 15.42
CA VAL A 86 3.11 -4.11 15.46
C VAL A 86 1.74 -4.47 14.83
N LEU A 87 1.73 -5.11 13.66
CA LEU A 87 0.48 -5.52 13.03
C LEU A 87 -0.23 -6.64 13.80
N ALA A 88 0.50 -7.57 14.41
CA ALA A 88 -0.06 -8.61 15.26
C ALA A 88 -0.76 -8.02 16.49
N VAL A 89 -0.13 -7.04 17.15
CA VAL A 89 -0.76 -6.29 18.24
C VAL A 89 -2.01 -5.56 17.73
N ALA A 90 -1.95 -4.89 16.59
CA ALA A 90 -3.10 -4.19 16.02
C ALA A 90 -4.27 -5.15 15.68
N MET A 91 -3.97 -6.33 15.12
CA MET A 91 -4.96 -7.38 14.85
C MET A 91 -5.57 -7.93 16.15
N ALA A 92 -4.74 -8.17 17.17
CA ALA A 92 -5.21 -8.65 18.47
C ALA A 92 -6.14 -7.64 19.17
N VAL A 93 -5.77 -6.36 19.17
CA VAL A 93 -6.57 -5.27 19.73
C VAL A 93 -7.90 -5.11 18.99
N ARG A 94 -7.88 -5.22 17.65
CA ARG A 94 -9.09 -5.13 16.82
C ARG A 94 -9.88 -6.45 16.74
N ARG A 95 -9.39 -7.52 17.37
CA ARG A 95 -9.97 -8.87 17.33
C ARG A 95 -10.23 -9.37 15.90
N GLU A 96 -9.33 -9.01 14.99
CA GLU A 96 -9.40 -9.42 13.60
C GLU A 96 -9.12 -10.93 13.47
N ARG A 97 -9.90 -11.59 12.61
CA ARG A 97 -9.72 -13.03 12.38
C ARG A 97 -8.74 -13.24 11.24
N LEU A 98 -7.83 -14.20 11.42
CA LEU A 98 -6.91 -14.58 10.36
C LEU A 98 -7.67 -15.14 9.13
N PRO A 99 -7.12 -14.95 7.92
CA PRO A 99 -7.68 -15.51 6.70
C PRO A 99 -7.80 -17.03 6.79
N ARG A 100 -8.90 -17.57 6.27
CA ARG A 100 -9.16 -19.02 6.24
C ARG A 100 -8.81 -19.62 4.89
N GLY A 101 -8.36 -20.87 4.91
CA GLY A 101 -8.14 -21.69 3.71
C GLY A 101 -6.70 -21.71 3.23
N ALA A 102 -6.16 -22.91 3.01
CA ALA A 102 -4.78 -23.12 2.58
C ALA A 102 -4.44 -22.40 1.26
N ARG A 103 -5.41 -22.29 0.34
CA ARG A 103 -5.25 -21.55 -0.91
C ARG A 103 -4.95 -20.07 -0.69
N THR A 104 -5.65 -19.42 0.24
CA THR A 104 -5.41 -18.01 0.58
C THR A 104 -4.02 -17.83 1.19
N TRP A 105 -3.60 -18.74 2.07
CA TRP A 105 -2.25 -18.74 2.63
C TRP A 105 -1.16 -18.95 1.56
N GLY A 106 -1.39 -19.84 0.58
CA GLY A 106 -0.49 -20.01 -0.56
C GLY A 106 -0.36 -18.74 -1.39
N HIS A 107 -1.48 -18.07 -1.72
CA HIS A 107 -1.43 -16.79 -2.44
C HIS A 107 -0.78 -15.67 -1.61
N LEU A 108 -1.04 -15.63 -0.30
CA LEU A 108 -0.39 -14.69 0.62
C LEU A 108 1.12 -14.94 0.71
N ALA A 109 1.58 -16.19 0.63
CA ALA A 109 3.01 -16.50 0.62
C ALA A 109 3.70 -15.96 -0.64
N VAL A 110 3.07 -16.08 -1.80
CA VAL A 110 3.57 -15.49 -3.05
C VAL A 110 3.56 -13.96 -2.98
N ALA A 111 2.48 -13.37 -2.45
CA ALA A 111 2.40 -11.93 -2.24
C ALA A 111 3.49 -11.44 -1.25
N ALA A 112 3.71 -12.19 -0.17
CA ALA A 112 4.73 -11.89 0.84
C ALA A 112 6.14 -11.87 0.22
N PHE A 113 6.42 -12.83 -0.66
CA PHE A 113 7.69 -12.90 -1.38
C PHE A 113 7.93 -11.65 -2.22
N PHE A 114 7.02 -11.31 -3.14
CA PHE A 114 7.21 -10.21 -4.09
C PHE A 114 7.08 -8.81 -3.47
N LEU A 115 6.28 -8.66 -2.42
CA LEU A 115 5.99 -7.35 -1.81
C LEU A 115 6.80 -7.07 -0.55
N ASN A 116 7.48 -8.06 0.04
CA ASN A 116 8.19 -7.89 1.31
C ASN A 116 9.57 -8.56 1.27
N ALA A 117 9.62 -9.90 1.23
CA ALA A 117 10.87 -10.63 1.40
C ALA A 117 11.91 -10.29 0.32
N LEU A 118 11.53 -10.38 -0.95
CA LEU A 118 12.40 -10.09 -2.08
C LEU A 118 12.83 -8.62 -2.13
N PRO A 119 11.91 -7.62 -2.18
CA PRO A 119 12.33 -6.23 -2.34
C PRO A 119 13.13 -5.71 -1.14
N PHE A 120 12.75 -6.05 0.09
CA PHE A 120 13.47 -5.55 1.28
C PHE A 120 14.87 -6.15 1.38
N SER A 121 15.04 -7.42 1.01
CA SER A 121 16.37 -8.05 0.93
C SER A 121 17.22 -7.40 -0.15
N LEU A 122 16.67 -7.23 -1.36
CA LEU A 122 17.39 -6.63 -2.48
C LEU A 122 17.79 -5.18 -2.20
N PHE A 123 16.95 -4.37 -1.55
CA PHE A 123 17.36 -3.03 -1.12
C PHE A 123 18.45 -3.06 -0.04
N SER A 124 18.35 -3.96 0.93
CA SER A 124 19.39 -4.11 1.96
C SER A 124 20.74 -4.54 1.36
N TYR A 125 20.74 -5.39 0.32
CA TYR A 125 21.95 -5.75 -0.42
C TYR A 125 22.45 -4.63 -1.33
N ALA A 126 21.55 -3.95 -2.04
CA ALA A 126 21.89 -2.82 -2.89
C ALA A 126 22.61 -1.74 -2.09
N GLU A 127 22.10 -1.39 -0.91
CA GLU A 127 22.69 -0.37 -0.05
C GLU A 127 24.06 -0.74 0.53
N LEU A 128 24.58 -1.95 0.32
CA LEU A 128 26.00 -2.22 0.60
C LEU A 128 26.93 -1.50 -0.38
N SER A 129 26.48 -1.28 -1.61
CA SER A 129 27.31 -0.71 -2.67
C SER A 129 26.79 0.60 -3.26
N ILE A 130 25.50 0.91 -3.11
CA ILE A 130 24.93 2.19 -3.53
C ILE A 130 24.58 3.10 -2.34
N PRO A 131 24.56 4.43 -2.56
CA PRO A 131 24.02 5.38 -1.58
C PRO A 131 22.52 5.16 -1.33
N SER A 132 22.06 5.48 -0.13
CA SER A 132 20.64 5.44 0.26
C SER A 132 19.79 6.36 -0.62
N THR A 133 20.36 7.49 -1.04
CA THR A 133 19.76 8.40 -2.03
C THR A 133 19.42 7.67 -3.34
N LEU A 134 20.37 6.89 -3.87
CA LEU A 134 20.18 6.15 -5.13
C LEU A 134 19.14 5.04 -4.96
N ALA A 135 19.18 4.30 -3.86
CA ALA A 135 18.18 3.28 -3.54
C ALA A 135 16.75 3.86 -3.49
N GLY A 136 16.57 5.02 -2.86
CA GLY A 136 15.30 5.73 -2.81
C GLY A 136 14.77 6.17 -4.18
N ILE A 137 15.66 6.60 -5.08
CA ILE A 137 15.30 6.97 -6.45
C ILE A 137 14.92 5.74 -7.27
N CYS A 138 15.67 4.64 -7.15
CA CYS A 138 15.32 3.37 -7.79
C CYS A 138 13.91 2.93 -7.36
N ASN A 139 13.58 3.00 -6.07
CA ASN A 139 12.25 2.67 -5.56
C ASN A 139 11.12 3.53 -6.19
N ALA A 140 11.40 4.79 -6.51
CA ALA A 140 10.46 5.69 -7.18
C ALA A 140 10.06 5.22 -8.59
N THR A 141 10.81 4.27 -9.17
CA THR A 141 10.55 3.73 -10.51
C THR A 141 9.46 2.66 -10.55
N SER A 142 9.00 2.15 -9.39
CA SER A 142 7.94 1.12 -9.34
C SER A 142 6.68 1.41 -10.17
N PRO A 143 6.16 2.66 -10.24
CA PRO A 143 5.02 2.98 -11.11
C PRO A 143 5.35 2.83 -12.61
N LEU A 144 6.59 3.11 -13.03
CA LEU A 144 7.03 2.92 -14.41
C LEU A 144 7.03 1.43 -14.78
N TRP A 145 7.54 0.58 -13.89
CA TRP A 145 7.48 -0.87 -14.04
C TRP A 145 6.05 -1.40 -14.08
N GLY A 146 5.16 -0.88 -13.22
CA GLY A 146 3.73 -1.22 -13.24
C GLY A 146 3.05 -0.83 -14.56
N MET A 147 3.39 0.34 -15.10
CA MET A 147 2.92 0.78 -16.42
C MET A 147 3.45 -0.15 -17.52
N ALA A 148 4.75 -0.45 -17.55
CA ALA A 148 5.35 -1.34 -18.53
C ALA A 148 4.70 -2.74 -18.51
N LEU A 149 4.52 -3.32 -17.33
CA LEU A 149 3.84 -4.60 -17.16
C LEU A 149 2.38 -4.55 -17.61
N SER A 150 1.67 -3.44 -17.37
CA SER A 150 0.29 -3.28 -17.84
C SER A 150 0.20 -3.28 -19.38
N LEU A 151 1.19 -2.72 -20.08
CA LEU A 151 1.21 -2.72 -21.54
C LEU A 151 1.47 -4.11 -22.13
N VAL A 152 2.35 -4.88 -21.50
CA VAL A 152 2.71 -6.22 -21.96
C VAL A 152 1.65 -7.25 -21.57
N ALA A 153 1.07 -7.14 -20.37
CA ALA A 153 0.23 -8.19 -19.79
C ALA A 153 -1.28 -7.98 -19.93
N LEU A 154 -1.75 -6.75 -20.20
CA LEU A 154 -3.19 -6.45 -20.23
C LEU A 154 -3.78 -6.13 -21.59
N SER A 155 -3.00 -5.94 -22.68
CA SER A 155 -3.39 -5.80 -24.11
C SER A 155 -4.66 -5.00 -24.51
N GLU A 156 -5.48 -4.49 -23.59
CA GLU A 156 -6.86 -4.06 -23.84
C GLU A 156 -7.03 -2.53 -23.83
N ASP A 157 -6.07 -1.78 -23.28
CA ASP A 157 -6.07 -0.32 -23.37
C ASP A 157 -4.86 0.15 -24.18
N ARG A 158 -5.08 0.64 -25.41
CA ARG A 158 -4.01 1.30 -26.18
C ARG A 158 -3.36 2.37 -25.28
N PRO A 159 -2.03 2.31 -25.05
CA PRO A 159 -1.36 3.29 -24.21
C PRO A 159 -1.67 4.71 -24.70
N THR A 160 -2.27 5.53 -23.83
CA THR A 160 -2.39 6.97 -24.14
C THR A 160 -0.98 7.53 -24.38
N ARG A 161 -0.81 8.42 -25.37
CA ARG A 161 0.48 9.05 -25.69
C ARG A 161 1.18 9.64 -24.45
N ARG A 162 0.41 10.14 -23.47
CA ARG A 162 0.91 10.63 -22.18
C ARG A 162 1.59 9.57 -21.34
N ARG A 163 1.03 8.35 -21.27
CA ARG A 163 1.63 7.24 -20.52
C ARG A 163 2.92 6.74 -21.16
N VAL A 164 3.00 6.70 -22.49
CA VAL A 164 4.25 6.39 -23.21
C VAL A 164 5.29 7.47 -22.97
N ALA A 165 4.91 8.74 -23.07
CA ALA A 165 5.80 9.86 -22.76
C ALA A 165 6.29 9.83 -21.31
N GLY A 166 5.42 9.49 -20.35
CA GLY A 166 5.80 9.34 -18.94
C GLY A 166 6.77 8.18 -18.70
N LEU A 167 6.59 7.06 -19.42
CA LEU A 167 7.52 5.93 -19.37
C LEU A 167 8.88 6.30 -19.97
N GLY A 168 8.89 6.99 -21.13
CA GLY A 168 10.12 7.50 -21.75
C GLY A 168 10.85 8.51 -20.86
N LEU A 169 10.12 9.46 -20.27
CA LEU A 169 10.67 10.44 -19.33
C LEU A 169 11.24 9.75 -18.09
N GLY A 170 10.51 8.80 -17.51
CA GLY A 170 10.97 8.01 -16.38
C GLY A 170 12.26 7.23 -16.69
N PHE A 171 12.33 6.60 -17.88
CA PHE A 171 13.53 5.91 -18.35
C PHE A 171 14.73 6.84 -18.51
N LEU A 172 14.53 8.02 -19.13
CA LEU A 172 15.56 9.05 -19.22
C LEU A 172 16.02 9.53 -17.84
N GLY A 173 15.09 9.64 -16.88
CA GLY A 173 15.42 9.94 -15.50
C GLY A 173 16.34 8.89 -14.88
N VAL A 174 16.03 7.60 -15.05
CA VAL A 174 16.89 6.49 -14.58
C VAL A 174 18.27 6.52 -15.24
N LEU A 175 18.34 6.73 -16.55
CA LEU A 175 19.63 6.88 -17.26
C LEU A 175 20.44 8.09 -16.74
N THR A 176 19.74 9.17 -16.38
CA THR A 176 20.36 10.37 -15.80
C THR A 176 20.97 10.08 -14.44
N VAL A 177 20.20 9.42 -13.57
CA VAL A 177 20.67 8.98 -12.25
C VAL A 177 21.90 8.06 -12.38
N LEU A 178 21.86 7.13 -13.34
CA LEU A 178 22.95 6.21 -13.66
C LEU A 178 24.18 6.91 -14.26
N GLY A 179 24.10 8.20 -14.59
CA GLY A 179 25.22 8.95 -15.16
C GLY A 179 25.82 8.27 -16.39
N THR A 180 25.00 7.64 -17.23
CA THR A 180 25.46 6.73 -18.30
C THR A 180 26.42 7.39 -19.30
N TRP A 181 26.46 8.73 -19.35
CA TRP A 181 27.39 9.54 -20.13
C TRP A 181 28.82 9.60 -19.58
N GLN A 182 29.07 9.26 -18.31
CA GLN A 182 30.42 9.23 -17.74
C GLN A 182 31.14 7.87 -17.90
N GLY A 183 30.49 6.91 -18.57
CA GLY A 183 30.88 5.51 -18.50
C GLY A 183 30.47 4.91 -17.15
N PHE A 184 30.21 3.61 -17.11
CA PHE A 184 29.81 2.90 -15.88
C PHE A 184 30.95 2.76 -14.84
N SER A 185 32.01 3.57 -14.94
CA SER A 185 33.27 3.42 -14.21
C SER A 185 33.26 3.90 -12.75
N GLY A 186 32.10 4.31 -12.21
CA GLY A 186 31.98 4.82 -10.83
C GLY A 186 30.70 4.44 -10.08
N LEU A 187 29.77 3.71 -10.69
CA LEU A 187 28.55 3.23 -10.04
C LEU A 187 28.56 1.70 -10.03
N ASP A 188 28.28 1.10 -8.86
CA ASP A 188 28.11 -0.34 -8.80
C ASP A 188 26.81 -0.73 -9.53
N PHE A 189 26.99 -1.24 -10.75
CA PHE A 189 25.93 -1.76 -11.61
C PHE A 189 25.14 -2.84 -10.88
N SER A 190 25.81 -3.68 -10.07
CA SER A 190 25.17 -4.77 -9.33
C SER A 190 24.18 -4.21 -8.32
N GLY A 191 24.61 -3.28 -7.45
CA GLY A 191 23.75 -2.63 -6.48
C GLY A 191 22.55 -1.93 -7.10
N THR A 192 22.78 -1.20 -8.19
CA THR A 192 21.69 -0.50 -8.89
C THR A 192 20.72 -1.47 -9.56
N ALA A 193 21.21 -2.54 -10.16
CA ALA A 193 20.38 -3.59 -10.75
C ALA A 193 19.52 -4.28 -9.69
N MET A 194 20.08 -4.57 -8.50
CA MET A 194 19.33 -5.11 -7.37
C MET A 194 18.21 -4.16 -6.91
N ALA A 195 18.49 -2.86 -6.79
CA ALA A 195 17.49 -1.86 -6.42
C ALA A 195 16.37 -1.70 -7.46
N LEU A 196 16.70 -1.74 -8.75
CA LEU A 196 15.71 -1.72 -9.83
C LEU A 196 14.87 -3.01 -9.86
N LEU A 197 15.49 -4.17 -9.64
CA LEU A 197 14.80 -5.45 -9.53
C LEU A 197 13.85 -5.48 -8.32
N ALA A 198 14.27 -4.93 -7.18
CA ALA A 198 13.40 -4.73 -6.02
C ALA A 198 12.18 -3.86 -6.38
N SER A 199 12.41 -2.78 -7.14
CA SER A 199 11.35 -1.86 -7.55
C SER A 199 10.36 -2.49 -8.54
N LEU A 200 10.83 -3.41 -9.39
CA LEU A 200 10.03 -4.20 -10.32
C LEU A 200 9.20 -5.28 -9.61
N SER A 201 9.65 -5.83 -8.47
CA SER A 201 8.90 -6.87 -7.76
C SER A 201 7.57 -6.36 -7.20
N TYR A 202 7.50 -5.09 -6.79
CA TYR A 202 6.27 -4.47 -6.28
C TYR A 202 5.09 -4.54 -7.24
N PRO A 203 5.15 -4.02 -8.48
CA PRO A 203 4.02 -4.11 -9.39
C PRO A 203 3.65 -5.55 -9.76
N VAL A 204 4.62 -6.46 -9.86
CA VAL A 204 4.33 -7.90 -10.06
C VAL A 204 3.49 -8.45 -8.91
N GLY A 205 3.92 -8.19 -7.67
CA GLY A 205 3.20 -8.60 -6.46
C GLY A 205 1.80 -7.99 -6.38
N TRP A 206 1.64 -6.70 -6.69
CA TRP A 206 0.34 -6.03 -6.66
C TRP A 206 -0.62 -6.53 -7.75
N ILE A 207 -0.12 -6.81 -8.96
CA ILE A 207 -0.91 -7.44 -10.03
C ILE A 207 -1.37 -8.83 -9.58
N TYR A 208 -0.48 -9.61 -8.97
CA TYR A 208 -0.80 -10.94 -8.44
C TYR A 208 -1.88 -10.87 -7.36
N VAL A 209 -1.72 -10.00 -6.36
CA VAL A 209 -2.70 -9.78 -5.29
C VAL A 209 -4.05 -9.35 -5.87
N ARG A 210 -4.07 -8.43 -6.82
CA ARG A 210 -5.31 -8.00 -7.47
C ARG A 210 -6.02 -9.13 -8.21
N ARG A 211 -5.29 -10.06 -8.83
CA ARG A 211 -5.87 -11.20 -9.55
C ARG A 211 -6.34 -12.34 -8.63
N THR A 212 -5.68 -12.53 -7.49
CA THR A 212 -5.88 -13.72 -6.64
C THR A 212 -6.59 -13.44 -5.32
N LEU A 213 -6.47 -12.23 -4.76
CA LEU A 213 -6.98 -11.86 -3.44
C LEU A 213 -8.09 -10.80 -3.45
N ALA A 214 -8.39 -10.15 -4.59
CA ALA A 214 -9.35 -9.03 -4.64
C ALA A 214 -10.79 -9.39 -4.21
N GLY A 215 -11.16 -10.69 -4.22
CA GLY A 215 -12.46 -11.19 -3.75
C GLY A 215 -12.45 -11.83 -2.37
N SER A 216 -11.37 -11.68 -1.59
CA SER A 216 -11.30 -12.28 -0.25
C SER A 216 -12.27 -11.60 0.71
N SER A 217 -12.98 -12.40 1.52
CA SER A 217 -13.86 -11.92 2.59
C SER A 217 -13.12 -11.45 3.85
N SER A 218 -11.78 -11.57 3.87
CA SER A 218 -10.95 -11.18 5.01
C SER A 218 -10.68 -9.68 5.02
N SER A 219 -10.58 -9.10 6.21
CA SER A 219 -10.15 -7.71 6.42
C SER A 219 -8.79 -7.45 5.78
N THR A 220 -8.59 -6.26 5.19
CA THR A 220 -7.30 -5.84 4.62
C THR A 220 -6.18 -5.92 5.66
N LEU A 221 -6.47 -5.57 6.92
CA LEU A 221 -5.49 -5.67 8.01
C LEU A 221 -5.08 -7.13 8.26
N ALA A 222 -6.05 -8.05 8.23
CA ALA A 222 -5.77 -9.48 8.39
C ALA A 222 -4.95 -10.05 7.23
N LEU A 223 -5.26 -9.65 5.99
CA LEU A 223 -4.50 -10.06 4.81
C LEU A 223 -3.07 -9.53 4.85
N THR A 224 -2.87 -8.24 5.11
CA THR A 224 -1.53 -7.65 5.15
C THR A 224 -0.73 -8.08 6.37
N GLY A 225 -1.37 -8.26 7.54
CA GLY A 225 -0.72 -8.84 8.71
C GLY A 225 -0.26 -10.28 8.46
N SER A 226 -1.10 -11.11 7.83
CA SER A 226 -0.74 -12.49 7.46
C SER A 226 0.35 -12.54 6.38
N GLN A 227 0.28 -11.65 5.39
CA GLN A 227 1.31 -11.48 4.37
C GLN A 227 2.67 -11.11 5.00
N LEU A 228 2.68 -10.15 5.92
CA LEU A 228 3.91 -9.70 6.59
C LEU A 228 4.49 -10.79 7.50
N PHE A 229 3.63 -11.53 8.19
CA PHE A 229 4.00 -12.71 8.96
C PHE A 229 4.66 -13.77 8.08
N LEU A 230 4.05 -14.12 6.94
CA LEU A 230 4.63 -15.07 5.99
C LEU A 230 5.97 -14.59 5.43
N GLY A 231 6.09 -13.29 5.13
CA GLY A 231 7.37 -12.70 4.71
C GLY A 231 8.44 -12.83 5.80
N THR A 232 8.07 -12.61 7.05
CA THR A 232 8.95 -12.81 8.21
C THR A 232 9.41 -14.25 8.31
N VAL A 233 8.49 -15.22 8.16
CA VAL A 233 8.83 -16.65 8.18
C VAL A 233 9.76 -17.02 7.02
N GLN A 234 9.48 -16.54 5.80
CA GLN A 234 10.34 -16.77 4.63
C GLN A 234 11.77 -16.29 4.88
N ILE A 235 11.93 -15.06 5.35
CA ILE A 235 13.26 -14.49 5.63
C ILE A 235 13.91 -15.16 6.85
N ALA A 236 13.16 -15.54 7.89
CA ALA A 236 13.69 -16.26 9.03
C ALA A 236 14.27 -17.63 8.64
N LEU A 237 13.67 -18.31 7.66
CA LEU A 237 14.18 -19.58 7.12
C LEU A 237 15.40 -19.38 6.21
N VAL A 238 15.44 -18.30 5.43
CA VAL A 238 16.52 -18.02 4.48
C VAL A 238 17.76 -17.44 5.17
N THR A 239 17.60 -16.53 6.13
CA THR A 239 18.70 -15.83 6.81
C THR A 239 19.82 -16.77 7.31
N PRO A 240 19.54 -17.86 8.06
CA PRO A 240 20.60 -18.74 8.56
C PRO A 240 21.34 -19.53 7.46
N LEU A 241 20.80 -19.61 6.24
CA LEU A 241 21.46 -20.27 5.11
C LEU A 241 22.54 -19.38 4.47
N PHE A 242 22.46 -18.06 4.66
CA PHE A 242 23.33 -17.08 4.01
C PHE A 242 24.13 -16.25 5.01
N THR A 243 23.81 -16.30 6.31
CA THR A 243 24.46 -15.48 7.32
C THR A 243 24.51 -16.21 8.66
N SER A 244 25.66 -16.11 9.33
CA SER A 244 25.82 -16.50 10.73
C SER A 244 25.01 -15.61 11.67
N ALA A 245 24.86 -16.01 12.93
CA ALA A 245 24.26 -15.16 13.95
C ALA A 245 25.08 -13.86 14.10
N PRO A 246 24.44 -12.71 14.42
CA PRO A 246 25.17 -11.48 14.70
C PRO A 246 26.15 -11.67 15.86
N ASP A 247 27.37 -11.15 15.73
CA ASP A 247 28.38 -11.18 16.80
C ASP A 247 28.02 -10.27 17.99
N GLY A 248 27.08 -9.35 17.78
CA GLY A 248 26.54 -8.46 18.81
C GLY A 248 25.32 -7.68 18.33
N PHE A 249 24.76 -6.88 19.22
CA PHE A 249 23.59 -6.04 18.96
C PHE A 249 23.95 -4.57 19.17
N PRO A 250 24.64 -3.91 18.21
CA PRO A 250 25.05 -2.53 18.38
C PRO A 250 23.81 -1.63 18.48
N LEU A 251 23.80 -0.72 19.45
CA LEU A 251 22.59 0.04 19.82
C LEU A 251 22.00 0.81 18.63
N LEU A 252 22.83 1.56 17.91
CA LEU A 252 22.36 2.45 16.84
C LEU A 252 21.79 1.67 15.63
N PRO A 253 22.49 0.67 15.04
CA PRO A 253 21.89 -0.19 14.01
C PRO A 253 20.65 -0.94 14.50
N THR A 254 20.62 -1.39 15.75
CA THR A 254 19.45 -2.09 16.31
C THR A 254 18.23 -1.18 16.38
N LEU A 255 18.40 0.05 16.89
CA LEU A 255 17.33 1.04 16.92
C LEU A 255 16.88 1.41 15.51
N ALA A 256 17.80 1.53 14.55
CA ALA A 256 17.47 1.81 13.16
C ALA A 256 16.60 0.70 12.54
N VAL A 257 16.98 -0.57 12.72
CA VAL A 257 16.24 -1.73 12.20
C VAL A 257 14.86 -1.86 12.87
N VAL A 258 14.79 -1.65 14.19
CA VAL A 258 13.51 -1.69 14.93
C VAL A 258 12.61 -0.54 14.49
N ALA A 259 13.14 0.68 14.35
CA ALA A 259 12.37 1.82 13.85
C ALA A 259 11.90 1.59 12.40
N LEU A 260 12.76 1.05 11.54
CA LEU A 260 12.45 0.73 10.15
C LEU A 260 11.27 -0.24 10.02
N GLY A 261 11.20 -1.26 10.87
CA GLY A 261 10.09 -2.19 10.83
C GLY A 261 8.87 -1.73 11.61
N ALA A 262 9.03 -1.29 12.86
CA ALA A 262 7.90 -0.87 13.69
C ALA A 262 7.22 0.38 13.15
N LEU A 263 7.99 1.43 12.79
CA LEU A 263 7.45 2.68 12.25
C LEU A 263 7.27 2.58 10.74
N GLY A 264 8.33 2.18 10.02
CA GLY A 264 8.37 2.16 8.55
C GLY A 264 7.48 1.12 7.88
N THR A 265 7.14 0.04 8.58
CA THR A 265 6.30 -1.04 8.04
C THR A 265 5.00 -1.17 8.83
N GLY A 266 5.06 -1.46 10.13
CA GLY A 266 3.86 -1.71 10.95
C GLY A 266 2.95 -0.49 11.08
N LEU A 267 3.43 0.57 11.70
CA LEU A 267 2.64 1.79 11.94
C LEU A 267 2.30 2.51 10.63
N ALA A 268 3.25 2.58 9.70
CA ALA A 268 3.05 3.18 8.39
C ALA A 268 1.86 2.55 7.63
N VAL A 269 1.73 1.22 7.65
CA VAL A 269 0.59 0.52 7.02
C VAL A 269 -0.74 0.93 7.67
N LEU A 270 -0.79 1.03 9.00
CA LEU A 270 -2.00 1.47 9.70
C LEU A 270 -2.36 2.92 9.36
N MET A 271 -1.37 3.80 9.28
CA MET A 271 -1.55 5.20 8.87
C MET A 271 -2.02 5.30 7.42
N GLN A 272 -1.41 4.53 6.52
CA GLN A 272 -1.80 4.46 5.12
C GLN A 272 -3.26 4.04 4.98
N TYR A 273 -3.72 3.03 5.73
CA TYR A 273 -5.13 2.63 5.70
C TYR A 273 -6.08 3.71 6.19
N GLY A 274 -5.74 4.39 7.29
CA GLY A 274 -6.52 5.53 7.78
C GLY A 274 -6.62 6.63 6.72
N LEU A 275 -5.51 6.93 6.04
CA LEU A 275 -5.44 7.94 5.00
C LEU A 275 -6.25 7.54 3.76
N VAL A 276 -6.14 6.29 3.31
CA VAL A 276 -6.93 5.76 2.18
C VAL A 276 -8.43 5.80 2.49
N ALA A 277 -8.83 5.48 3.72
CA ALA A 277 -10.24 5.52 4.14
C ALA A 277 -10.78 6.96 4.22
N GLU A 278 -9.95 7.93 4.60
CA GLU A 278 -10.35 9.32 4.84
C GLU A 278 -10.32 10.19 3.57
N VAL A 279 -9.25 10.10 2.76
CA VAL A 279 -9.05 10.96 1.57
C VAL A 279 -8.97 10.19 0.24
N GLY A 280 -9.15 8.87 0.28
CA GLY A 280 -9.15 7.99 -0.88
C GLY A 280 -7.75 7.52 -1.30
N PRO A 281 -7.68 6.42 -2.08
CA PRO A 281 -6.42 5.80 -2.48
C PRO A 281 -5.56 6.70 -3.37
N THR A 282 -6.15 7.51 -4.25
CA THR A 282 -5.39 8.38 -5.16
C THR A 282 -4.56 9.40 -4.38
N THR A 283 -5.17 10.08 -3.41
CA THR A 283 -4.47 11.08 -2.57
C THR A 283 -3.47 10.40 -1.66
N ALA A 284 -3.84 9.30 -1.00
CA ALA A 284 -2.94 8.58 -0.10
C ALA A 284 -1.68 8.05 -0.82
N GLN A 285 -1.80 7.62 -2.08
CA GLN A 285 -0.65 7.18 -2.87
C GLN A 285 0.29 8.32 -3.26
N MET A 286 -0.12 9.58 -3.19
CA MET A 286 0.78 10.71 -3.49
C MET A 286 1.97 10.79 -2.54
N VAL A 287 1.87 10.19 -1.34
CA VAL A 287 2.95 10.06 -0.37
C VAL A 287 4.21 9.47 -1.00
N THR A 288 4.07 8.53 -1.96
CA THR A 288 5.22 7.86 -2.57
C THR A 288 6.08 8.79 -3.43
N TYR A 289 5.53 9.90 -3.94
CA TYR A 289 6.30 10.90 -4.67
C TYR A 289 7.21 11.74 -3.77
N PHE A 290 6.91 11.82 -2.47
CA PHE A 290 7.74 12.54 -1.51
C PHE A 290 8.91 11.69 -0.98
N ILE A 291 8.81 10.36 -1.08
CA ILE A 291 9.84 9.43 -0.59
C ILE A 291 11.22 9.76 -1.15
N PRO A 292 11.43 9.94 -2.47
CA PRO A 292 12.78 10.13 -3.01
C PRO A 292 13.37 11.47 -2.59
N VAL A 293 12.54 12.52 -2.49
CA VAL A 293 12.96 13.85 -2.05
C VAL A 293 13.44 13.78 -0.59
N ILE A 294 12.68 13.12 0.27
CA ILE A 294 13.01 12.97 1.69
C ILE A 294 14.22 12.04 1.87
N ALA A 295 14.27 10.92 1.15
CA ALA A 295 15.40 9.99 1.18
C ALA A 295 16.70 10.69 0.74
N THR A 296 16.65 11.50 -0.31
CA THR A 296 17.79 12.31 -0.77
C THR A 296 18.22 13.32 0.29
N ALA A 297 17.27 14.09 0.84
CA ALA A 297 17.58 15.06 1.89
C ALA A 297 18.18 14.39 3.14
N ALA A 298 17.63 13.24 3.54
CA ALA A 298 18.10 12.46 4.67
C ALA A 298 19.52 11.91 4.42
N GLY A 299 19.78 11.30 3.25
CA GLY A 299 21.10 10.78 2.90
C GLY A 299 22.18 11.86 2.88
N VAL A 300 21.87 13.05 2.36
CA VAL A 300 22.85 14.14 2.25
C VAL A 300 23.10 14.81 3.60
N VAL A 301 22.04 15.15 4.33
CA VAL A 301 22.16 15.91 5.58
C VAL A 301 22.67 15.04 6.72
N VAL A 302 22.23 13.79 6.80
CA VAL A 302 22.50 12.92 7.95
C VAL A 302 23.67 11.97 7.70
N LEU A 303 23.74 11.35 6.51
CA LEU A 303 24.80 10.40 6.16
C LEU A 303 26.00 11.08 5.47
N GLY A 304 25.89 12.37 5.13
CA GLY A 304 26.94 13.10 4.43
C GLY A 304 27.17 12.61 3.00
N GLU A 305 26.17 11.98 2.37
CA GLU A 305 26.29 11.46 1.00
C GLU A 305 26.54 12.60 0.01
N GLN A 306 27.57 12.47 -0.84
CA GLN A 306 27.86 13.47 -1.86
C GLN A 306 26.85 13.37 -3.02
N LEU A 307 26.14 14.46 -3.28
CA LEU A 307 25.25 14.59 -4.42
C LEU A 307 26.03 15.02 -5.66
N SER A 308 26.20 14.10 -6.60
CA SER A 308 26.49 14.48 -7.98
C SER A 308 25.26 15.15 -8.60
N TRP A 309 25.47 16.13 -9.48
CA TRP A 309 24.39 16.91 -10.13
C TRP A 309 23.39 16.02 -10.90
N ASN A 310 23.82 14.85 -11.35
CA ASN A 310 23.01 13.92 -12.13
C ASN A 310 21.90 13.24 -11.30
N THR A 311 22.13 13.06 -10.00
CA THR A 311 21.25 12.36 -9.08
C THR A 311 19.96 13.14 -8.77
N PRO A 312 20.01 14.44 -8.37
CA PRO A 312 18.79 15.21 -8.11
C PRO A 312 18.04 15.54 -9.40
N VAL A 313 18.76 15.82 -10.51
CA VAL A 313 18.13 16.06 -11.82
C VAL A 313 17.41 14.80 -12.29
N GLY A 314 18.05 13.65 -12.19
CA GLY A 314 17.48 12.38 -12.60
C GLY A 314 16.28 11.99 -11.74
N ALA A 315 16.35 12.20 -10.42
CA ALA A 315 15.22 12.01 -9.52
C ALA A 315 14.00 12.86 -9.91
N LEU A 316 14.20 14.14 -10.22
CA LEU A 316 13.12 15.03 -10.68
C LEU A 316 12.49 14.53 -11.98
N VAL A 317 13.31 14.05 -12.92
CA VAL A 317 12.85 13.52 -14.20
C VAL A 317 12.07 12.19 -14.00
N VAL A 318 12.55 11.29 -13.13
CA VAL A 318 11.82 10.05 -12.76
C VAL A 318 10.47 10.38 -12.14
N LEU A 319 10.44 11.31 -11.19
CA LEU A 319 9.22 11.75 -10.50
C LEU A 319 8.23 12.38 -11.49
N ALA A 320 8.71 13.23 -12.40
CA ALA A 320 7.88 13.82 -13.46
C ALA A 320 7.31 12.75 -14.40
N GLY A 321 8.13 11.75 -14.78
CA GLY A 321 7.69 10.62 -15.60
C GLY A 321 6.61 9.79 -14.90
N ALA A 322 6.83 9.43 -13.64
CA ALA A 322 5.88 8.68 -12.82
C ALA A 322 4.58 9.47 -12.56
N ALA A 323 4.66 10.78 -12.35
CA ALA A 323 3.48 11.64 -12.21
C ALA A 323 2.67 11.68 -13.52
N LEU A 324 3.36 11.75 -14.65
CA LEU A 324 2.72 11.77 -15.96
C LEU A 324 2.01 10.45 -16.28
N THR A 325 2.57 9.30 -15.90
CA THR A 325 1.90 7.99 -16.09
C THR A 325 0.66 7.82 -15.21
N GLN A 326 0.67 8.38 -14.01
CA GLN A 326 -0.45 8.29 -13.05
C GLN A 326 -1.52 9.36 -13.25
N SER A 327 -1.19 10.47 -13.94
CA SER A 327 -2.17 11.51 -14.27
C SER A 327 -3.27 10.94 -15.18
N ARG A 328 -4.49 10.80 -14.64
CA ARG A 328 -5.66 10.43 -15.45
C ARG A 328 -5.85 11.51 -16.50
N ALA A 329 -5.96 11.13 -17.77
CA ALA A 329 -6.54 12.02 -18.75
C ALA A 329 -7.92 12.43 -18.21
N ARG A 330 -8.10 13.73 -17.98
CA ARG A 330 -9.41 14.34 -17.73
C ARG A 330 -10.21 14.16 -19.04
N SER A 331 -10.67 12.95 -19.32
CA SER A 331 -11.60 12.71 -20.43
C SER A 331 -12.92 13.35 -20.02
N GLY A 332 -13.34 14.32 -20.83
CA GLY A 332 -14.40 15.28 -20.53
C GLY A 332 -15.71 14.64 -20.10
N LYS A 333 -16.28 15.19 -19.03
CA LYS A 333 -17.69 15.01 -18.69
C LYS A 333 -18.53 15.98 -19.53
N ALA A 334 -19.73 15.52 -19.88
CA ALA A 334 -20.87 16.24 -20.46
C ALA A 334 -20.85 16.44 -21.99
N ARG A 335 -21.32 15.43 -22.72
CA ARG A 335 -22.28 15.69 -23.79
C ARG A 335 -23.65 15.35 -23.21
N THR A 336 -24.37 16.39 -22.80
CA THR A 336 -25.75 16.36 -22.35
C THR A 336 -26.59 15.73 -23.45
N GLU A 337 -27.15 14.57 -23.15
CA GLU A 337 -28.28 14.01 -23.86
C GLU A 337 -29.45 14.98 -23.65
N THR A 338 -29.73 15.77 -24.67
CA THR A 338 -30.95 16.58 -24.74
C THR A 338 -31.65 16.11 -26.00
N GLN A 339 -32.67 15.27 -25.82
CA GLN A 339 -33.61 14.94 -26.87
C GLN A 339 -34.99 14.99 -26.21
N PRO A 340 -35.91 15.86 -26.66
CA PRO A 340 -37.33 15.56 -26.59
C PRO A 340 -37.73 14.59 -27.71
#